data_AF-A0AAU9CJN8-F1
#
_entry.id   AF-A0AAU9CJN8-F1
#
_cell.length_a   1.000
_cell.length_b   1.000
_cell.length_c   1.000
_cell.angle_alpha   90.00
_cell.angle_beta   90.00
_cell.angle_gamma   90.00
#
_symmetry.space_group_name_H-M   'P 1'
#
loop_
_entity.id
_entity.type
_entity.pdbx_description
1 polymer ?
#
loop_
_entity_poly.entity_id
_entity_poly.type
_entity_poly.pdbx_seq_one_letter_code
_entity_poly.pdbx_strand_id
1 'polypeptide(L)'
;MKFTKKDRDDIVNDIKNWVDNYPNIEKMVAEGKLIYKSGWYEPIDEEAYLLIGKYIKGIRVNKNGKMQIKICKRSKKLERMVNGI
;
A
#
# COMPACT_ATOMS: atom_id res chain seq x y z
N MET A 1 28.74 -1.71 -6.96
CA MET A 1 27.89 -2.81 -6.45
C MET A 1 27.40 -3.62 -7.64
N LYS A 2 27.64 -4.93 -7.69
CA LYS A 2 27.10 -5.82 -8.74
C LYS A 2 25.93 -6.59 -8.13
N PHE A 3 24.73 -6.45 -8.72
CA PHE A 3 23.58 -7.24 -8.31
C PHE A 3 23.76 -8.69 -8.78
N THR A 4 23.48 -9.63 -7.89
CA THR A 4 23.56 -11.08 -8.11
C THR A 4 22.19 -11.66 -8.44
N LYS A 5 22.16 -12.92 -8.88
CA LYS A 5 20.91 -13.67 -9.05
C LYS A 5 20.12 -13.76 -7.74
N LYS A 6 20.82 -13.94 -6.61
CA LYS A 6 20.21 -13.97 -5.28
C LYS A 6 19.51 -12.64 -4.97
N ASP A 7 20.16 -11.51 -5.22
CA ASP A 7 19.55 -10.19 -4.99
C ASP A 7 18.27 -10.00 -5.81
N ARG A 8 18.26 -10.51 -7.05
CA ARG A 8 17.06 -10.51 -7.89
C ARG A 8 15.94 -11.35 -7.27
N ASP A 9 16.25 -12.58 -6.85
CA ASP A 9 15.25 -13.50 -6.31
C ASP A 9 14.69 -12.99 -4.97
N ASP A 10 15.53 -12.37 -4.13
CA ASP A 10 15.12 -11.71 -2.89
C ASP A 10 14.14 -10.55 -3.16
N ILE A 11 14.44 -9.69 -4.14
CA ILE A 11 13.53 -8.60 -4.57
C ILE A 11 12.20 -9.15 -5.10
N VAL A 12 12.22 -10.24 -5.88
CA VAL A 12 11.00 -10.88 -6.39
C VAL A 12 10.15 -11.42 -5.25
N ASN A 13 10.77 -12.03 -4.23
CA ASN A 13 10.08 -12.51 -3.03
C ASN A 13 9.45 -11.37 -2.23
N ASP A 14 10.15 -10.23 -2.08
CA ASP A 14 9.59 -9.04 -1.44
C ASP A 14 8.35 -8.51 -2.19
N ILE A 15 8.44 -8.44 -3.52
CA ILE A 15 7.32 -7.98 -4.36
C ILE A 15 6.13 -8.96 -4.25
N LYS A 16 6.39 -10.26 -4.25
CA LYS A 16 5.35 -11.28 -4.05
C LYS A 16 4.66 -11.07 -2.70
N ASN A 17 5.44 -10.89 -1.64
CA ASN A 17 4.91 -10.62 -0.31
C ASN A 17 4.03 -9.35 -0.29
N TRP A 18 4.42 -8.27 -0.98
CA TRP A 18 3.61 -7.05 -1.06
C TRP A 18 2.34 -7.22 -1.91
N VAL A 19 2.39 -8.03 -2.97
CA VAL A 19 1.23 -8.32 -3.82
C VAL A 19 0.21 -9.18 -3.09
N ASP A 20 0.67 -10.18 -2.34
CA ASP A 20 -0.16 -11.13 -1.60
C ASP A 20 -0.76 -10.49 -0.36
N ASN A 21 0.00 -9.62 0.32
CA ASN A 21 -0.43 -8.90 1.52
C ASN A 21 -0.85 -7.45 1.23
N TYR A 22 -1.32 -7.17 0.02
CA TYR A 22 -1.91 -5.86 -0.27
C TYR A 22 -3.19 -5.67 0.58
N PRO A 23 -3.29 -4.59 1.38
CA PRO A 23 -4.40 -4.41 2.31
C PRO A 23 -5.73 -4.26 1.59
N ASN A 24 -6.78 -4.87 2.11
CA ASN A 24 -8.14 -4.68 1.61
C ASN A 24 -8.68 -3.31 2.07
N ILE A 25 -8.39 -2.27 1.29
CA ILE A 25 -8.75 -0.89 1.59
C ILE A 25 -10.25 -0.70 1.76
N GLU A 26 -11.07 -1.36 0.92
CA GLU A 26 -12.54 -1.28 1.01
C GLU A 26 -13.04 -1.83 2.35
N LYS A 27 -12.51 -2.99 2.77
CA LYS A 27 -12.82 -3.56 4.08
C LYS A 27 -12.35 -2.65 5.22
N MET A 28 -11.16 -2.06 5.12
CA MET A 28 -10.66 -1.11 6.14
C MET A 28 -11.55 0.13 6.26
N VAL A 29 -12.14 0.61 5.16
CA VAL A 29 -13.13 1.70 5.21
C VAL A 29 -14.43 1.22 5.86
N ALA A 30 -14.92 0.03 5.49
CA ALA A 30 -16.14 -0.55 6.08
C ALA A 30 -16.02 -0.82 7.59
N GLU A 31 -14.82 -1.21 8.05
CA GLU A 31 -14.49 -1.38 9.47
C GLU A 31 -14.23 -0.07 10.21
N GLY A 32 -14.26 1.07 9.51
CA GLY A 32 -14.01 2.38 10.09
C GLY A 32 -12.54 2.68 10.41
N LYS A 33 -11.59 1.84 9.98
CA LYS A 33 -10.14 2.07 10.14
C LYS A 33 -9.61 3.19 9.23
N LEU A 34 -10.30 3.43 8.11
CA LEU A 34 -10.02 4.49 7.16
C LEU A 34 -11.28 5.31 6.87
N ILE A 35 -11.16 6.63 6.84
CA ILE A 35 -12.21 7.51 6.31
C ILE A 35 -11.88 7.86 4.86
N TYR A 36 -12.77 7.48 3.94
CA TYR A 36 -12.64 7.86 2.53
C TYR A 36 -13.22 9.26 2.27
N LYS A 37 -12.44 10.14 1.62
CA LYS A 37 -12.86 11.48 1.18
C LYS A 37 -12.28 11.83 -0.18
N SER A 38 -13.11 11.80 -1.22
CA SER A 38 -12.79 12.30 -2.57
C SER A 38 -11.44 11.79 -3.12
N GLY A 39 -11.20 10.49 -3.04
CA GLY A 39 -9.96 9.87 -3.52
C GLY A 39 -8.78 9.91 -2.54
N TRP A 40 -9.01 10.36 -1.30
CA TRP A 40 -8.05 10.36 -0.20
C TRP A 40 -8.59 9.54 0.98
N TYR A 41 -7.68 9.05 1.82
CA TYR A 41 -8.00 8.30 3.03
C TYR A 41 -7.45 9.03 4.25
N GLU A 42 -8.17 8.99 5.37
CA GLU A 42 -7.69 9.42 6.68
C GLU A 42 -7.58 8.18 7.57
N PRO A 43 -6.38 7.72 7.96
CA PRO A 43 -6.24 6.66 8.95
C PRO A 43 -6.70 7.14 10.31
N ILE A 44 -7.43 6.28 11.03
CA ILE A 44 -7.96 6.61 12.37
C ILE A 44 -6.91 6.46 13.46
N ASP A 45 -6.00 5.50 13.30
CA ASP A 45 -4.96 5.17 14.27
C ASP A 45 -3.64 4.78 13.58
N GLU A 46 -2.62 4.56 14.41
CA GLU A 46 -1.28 4.16 13.96
C GLU A 46 -1.29 2.78 13.31
N GLU A 47 -2.13 1.85 13.76
CA GLU A 47 -2.23 0.51 13.19
C GLU A 47 -2.70 0.56 11.72
N ALA A 48 -3.78 1.30 11.45
CA ALA A 48 -4.26 1.54 10.10
C ALA A 48 -3.19 2.20 9.23
N TYR A 49 -2.44 3.15 9.79
CA TYR A 49 -1.31 3.78 9.09
C TYR A 49 -0.19 2.78 8.76
N LEU A 50 0.23 1.93 9.71
CA LEU A 50 1.28 0.94 9.50
C LEU A 50 0.89 -0.09 8.43
N LEU A 51 -0.38 -0.50 8.38
CA LEU A 51 -0.91 -1.43 7.37
C LEU A 51 -0.84 -0.88 5.93
N ILE A 52 -0.98 0.44 5.77
CA ILE A 52 -1.03 1.08 4.44
C ILE A 52 0.24 1.86 4.10
N GLY A 53 1.14 2.07 5.05
CA GLY A 53 2.30 2.97 4.93
C GLY A 53 3.16 2.69 3.70
N LYS A 54 3.41 1.41 3.42
CA LYS A 54 4.17 0.94 2.24
C LYS A 54 3.50 1.23 0.90
N TYR A 55 2.22 1.56 0.90
CA TYR A 55 1.40 1.78 -0.30
C TYR A 55 1.00 3.25 -0.48
N ILE A 56 1.48 4.16 0.37
CA ILE A 56 1.21 5.60 0.26
C ILE A 56 1.96 6.18 -0.96
N LYS A 57 1.24 6.94 -1.80
CA LYS A 57 1.79 7.67 -2.96
C LYS A 57 1.64 9.18 -2.91
N GLY A 58 1.03 9.68 -1.85
CA GLY A 58 0.79 11.11 -1.67
C GLY A 58 0.24 11.39 -0.29
N ILE A 59 0.67 12.50 0.28
CA ILE A 59 0.29 12.96 1.62
C ILE A 59 -0.10 14.42 1.51
N ARG A 60 -1.15 14.82 2.21
CA ARG A 60 -1.51 16.22 2.41
C ARG A 60 -2.15 16.43 3.77
N VAL A 61 -2.21 17.68 4.20
CA VAL A 61 -3.00 18.09 5.37
C VAL A 61 -4.17 18.92 4.85
N ASN A 62 -5.39 18.58 5.29
CA ASN A 62 -6.57 19.35 4.89
C ASN A 62 -6.72 20.63 5.74
N LYS A 63 -7.69 21.48 5.39
CA LYS A 63 -7.97 22.74 6.10
C LYS A 63 -8.30 22.59 7.60
N ASN A 64 -8.66 21.38 8.04
CA ASN A 64 -8.96 21.07 9.45
C ASN A 64 -7.74 20.47 10.18
N GLY A 65 -6.54 20.51 9.58
CA GLY A 65 -5.32 19.95 10.17
C GLY A 65 -5.24 18.42 10.11
N LYS A 66 -6.19 17.73 9.46
CA LYS A 66 -6.16 16.26 9.37
C LYS A 66 -5.30 15.78 8.22
N MET A 67 -4.45 14.78 8.49
CA MET A 67 -3.65 14.10 7.49
C MET A 67 -4.54 13.26 6.57
N GLN A 68 -4.32 13.41 5.26
CA GLN A 68 -4.96 12.66 4.20
C GLN A 68 -3.89 12.02 3.33
N ILE A 69 -4.11 10.77 2.95
CA ILE A 69 -3.17 9.99 2.14
C ILE A 69 -3.84 9.46 0.86
N LYS A 70 -3.04 9.35 -0.20
CA LYS A 70 -3.40 8.58 -1.39
C LYS A 70 -2.72 7.24 -1.32
N ILE A 71 -3.49 6.17 -1.51
CA ILE A 71 -2.99 4.80 -1.53
C ILE A 71 -2.87 4.35 -3.00
N CYS A 72 -1.77 3.70 -3.35
CA CYS A 72 -1.58 3.04 -4.64
C CYS A 72 -2.64 1.94 -4.83
N LYS A 73 -3.22 1.82 -6.02
CA LYS A 73 -4.04 0.64 -6.35
C LYS A 73 -3.14 -0.59 -6.48
N ARG A 74 -3.71 -1.78 -6.27
CA ARG A 74 -3.04 -3.05 -6.52
C ARG A 74 -2.55 -3.10 -7.98
N SER A 75 -1.26 -3.38 -8.18
CA SER A 75 -0.64 -3.35 -9.51
C SER A 75 -0.82 -4.66 -10.25
N LYS A 76 -1.62 -4.67 -11.32
CA LYS A 76 -1.77 -5.83 -12.21
C LYS A 76 -0.47 -6.27 -12.88
N LYS A 77 0.46 -5.33 -13.10
CA LYS A 77 1.78 -5.65 -13.66
C LYS A 77 2.63 -6.44 -12.67
N LEU A 78 2.63 -6.04 -11.40
CA LEU A 78 3.35 -6.75 -10.35
C LEU A 78 2.71 -8.12 -10.09
N GLU A 79 1.37 -8.20 -10.04
CA GLU A 79 0.64 -9.48 -9.95
C GLU A 79 1.06 -10.46 -11.05
N ARG A 80 1.11 -10.02 -12.31
CA ARG A 80 1.55 -10.88 -13.43
C ARG A 80 3.01 -11.29 -13.32
N MET A 81 3.87 -10.39 -12.84
CA MET A 81 5.28 -10.69 -12.66
C MET A 81 5.51 -11.79 -11.62
N VAL A 82 4.72 -11.84 -10.55
CA VAL A 82 4.86 -12.86 -9.50
C VAL A 82 4.10 -14.16 -9.79
N ASN A 83 3.03 -14.09 -10.59
CA ASN A 83 2.22 -15.25 -10.98
C ASN A 83 2.65 -15.92 -12.30
N GLY A 84 3.44 -15.22 -13.12
CA GLY A 84 3.96 -15.72 -14.40
C GLY A 84 5.38 -16.31 -14.31
N ILE A 85 5.87 -16.53 -13.08
CA ILE A 85 7.12 -17.23 -12.77
C ILE A 85 6.76 -18.62 -12.25
#